data_AF-F0EWY8-F1
#
_entry.id   AF-F0EWY8-F1
#
_cell.length_a   1.000
_cell.length_b   1.000
_cell.length_c   1.000
_cell.angle_alpha   90.00
_cell.angle_beta   90.00
_cell.angle_gamma   90.00
#
_symmetry.space_group_name_H-M   'P 1'
#
loop_
_entity.id
_entity.type
_entity.pdbx_description
1 polymer ?
#
loop_
_entity_poly.entity_id
_entity_poly.type
_entity_poly.pdbx_seq_one_letter_code
_entity_poly.pdbx_strand_id
1 'polypeptide(L)'
;MQGAYNIVITLQIRTNQITIEHNGIAVEHRGTFSNSRIIVASFHHFVNDLQAALKLAADKKIYTPPRKLTGRLLSTPVCIDVREELADGLTQVEAKCLYDCLLHLNAVTVKDQNCILYQGQPWANIDK
;
A
#
# COMPACT_ATOMS: atom_id res chain seq x y z
N MET A 1 2.31 28.70 11.47
CA MET A 1 2.51 28.29 10.06
C MET A 1 2.81 26.79 10.04
N GLN A 2 1.76 25.98 9.90
CA GLN A 2 1.86 24.51 9.84
C GLN A 2 2.21 24.12 8.41
N GLY A 3 3.49 23.84 8.17
CA GLY A 3 3.99 23.35 6.90
C GLY A 3 3.41 21.97 6.57
N ALA A 4 3.11 21.76 5.29
CA ALA A 4 2.53 20.55 4.75
C ALA A 4 3.36 19.30 5.10
N TYR A 5 2.98 18.59 6.16
CA TYR A 5 3.36 17.19 6.30
C TYR A 5 2.56 16.42 5.26
N ASN A 6 3.22 15.93 4.23
CA ASN A 6 2.70 14.86 3.40
C ASN A 6 2.54 13.63 4.29
N ILE A 7 1.36 13.48 4.91
CA ILE A 7 1.09 12.37 5.82
C ILE A 7 1.13 11.08 5.00
N VAL A 8 1.93 10.12 5.44
CA VAL A 8 1.96 8.79 4.83
C VAL A 8 0.66 8.07 5.17
N ILE A 9 0.00 7.49 4.16
CA ILE A 9 -1.10 6.54 4.40
C ILE A 9 -0.60 5.11 4.31
N THR A 10 -1.12 4.25 5.18
CA THR A 10 -0.78 2.82 5.20
C THR A 10 -1.95 2.03 4.63
N LEU A 11 -1.65 1.19 3.64
CA LEU A 11 -2.59 0.26 3.03
C LEU A 11 -2.42 -1.08 3.73
N GLN A 12 -3.32 -1.38 4.65
CA GLN A 12 -3.34 -2.65 5.36
C GLN A 12 -3.95 -3.74 4.46
N ILE A 13 -3.15 -4.76 4.15
CA ILE A 13 -3.55 -5.88 3.32
C ILE A 13 -3.86 -7.07 4.23
N ARG A 14 -5.09 -7.57 4.15
CA ARG A 14 -5.52 -8.86 4.70
C ARG A 14 -6.03 -9.72 3.56
N THR A 15 -6.35 -10.99 3.83
CA THR A 15 -7.05 -11.85 2.86
C THR A 15 -8.17 -11.06 2.17
N ASN A 16 -8.13 -10.96 0.83
CA ASN A 16 -9.11 -10.29 -0.04
C ASN A 16 -9.53 -8.86 0.35
N GLN A 17 -8.77 -8.17 1.21
CA GLN A 17 -9.19 -6.91 1.80
C GLN A 17 -8.02 -5.91 1.85
N ILE A 18 -8.30 -4.69 1.44
CA ILE A 18 -7.40 -3.54 1.55
C ILE A 18 -8.10 -2.49 2.42
N THR A 19 -7.49 -2.14 3.54
CA THR A 19 -7.99 -1.08 4.43
C THR A 19 -7.04 0.10 4.41
N ILE A 20 -7.56 1.30 4.28
CA ILE A 20 -6.81 2.56 4.38
C ILE A 20 -7.50 3.41 5.43
N GLU A 21 -6.77 3.73 6.50
CA GLU A 21 -7.29 4.55 7.58
C GLU A 21 -6.43 5.79 7.76
N HIS A 22 -7.07 6.95 7.87
CA HIS A 22 -6.40 8.20 8.20
C HIS A 22 -7.36 9.17 8.90
N ASN A 23 -6.91 9.77 10.02
CA ASN A 23 -7.68 10.75 10.81
C ASN A 23 -9.11 10.29 11.16
N GLY A 24 -9.30 9.03 11.54
CA GLY A 24 -10.60 8.47 11.92
C GLY A 24 -11.55 8.19 10.74
N ILE A 25 -11.08 8.35 9.50
CA ILE A 25 -11.80 7.92 8.29
C ILE A 25 -11.13 6.66 7.76
N ALA A 26 -11.91 5.58 7.68
CA ALA A 26 -11.48 4.32 7.08
C ALA A 26 -12.20 4.08 5.76
N VAL A 27 -11.45 3.59 4.76
CA VAL A 27 -12.01 2.97 3.57
C VAL A 27 -11.58 1.52 3.49
N GLU A 28 -12.52 0.68 3.12
CA GLU A 28 -12.32 -0.75 2.91
C GLU A 28 -12.64 -1.08 1.46
N HIS A 29 -11.72 -1.78 0.79
CA HIS A 29 -11.93 -2.38 -0.51
C HIS A 29 -11.83 -3.91 -0.37
N ARG A 30 -12.83 -4.62 -0.87
CA ARG A 30 -12.80 -6.08 -0.98
C ARG A 30 -12.41 -6.45 -2.41
N GLY A 31 -11.24 -7.05 -2.54
CA GLY A 31 -10.67 -7.48 -3.81
C GLY A 31 -10.95 -8.94 -4.13
N THR A 32 -10.44 -9.40 -5.26
CA THR A 32 -10.58 -10.78 -5.73
C THR A 32 -9.33 -11.63 -5.50
N PHE A 33 -8.29 -11.04 -4.91
CA PHE A 33 -7.04 -11.71 -4.60
C PHE A 33 -7.20 -12.72 -3.44
N SER A 34 -6.75 -13.97 -3.63
CA SER A 34 -7.02 -15.11 -2.72
C SER A 34 -5.75 -15.75 -2.14
N ASN A 35 -5.77 -16.02 -0.83
CA ASN A 35 -4.63 -16.52 -0.05
C ASN A 35 -4.22 -17.93 -0.42
N SER A 36 -3.08 -18.00 -1.12
CA SER A 36 -2.11 -19.09 -0.98
C SER A 36 -0.70 -18.66 -1.39
N ARG A 37 -0.55 -17.53 -2.09
CA ARG A 37 0.69 -16.76 -2.36
C ARG A 37 0.36 -15.50 -3.20
N ILE A 38 -0.60 -14.73 -2.68
CA ILE A 38 -1.46 -13.75 -3.38
C ILE A 38 -0.73 -12.82 -4.36
N ILE A 39 0.43 -12.32 -3.97
CA ILE A 39 1.02 -11.19 -4.70
C ILE A 39 1.72 -11.69 -5.98
N VAL A 40 2.12 -12.96 -6.01
CA VAL A 40 2.75 -13.59 -7.18
C VAL A 40 1.71 -14.24 -8.11
N ALA A 41 0.59 -14.73 -7.57
CA ALA A 41 -0.39 -15.49 -8.36
C ALA A 41 -1.20 -14.64 -9.36
N SER A 42 -1.42 -13.35 -9.10
CA SER A 42 -1.97 -12.41 -10.11
C SER A 42 -1.63 -10.96 -9.80
N PHE A 43 -0.40 -10.56 -10.14
CA PHE A 43 0.08 -9.17 -10.08
C PHE A 43 -0.97 -8.18 -10.62
N HIS A 44 -1.56 -8.47 -11.79
CA HIS A 44 -2.55 -7.60 -12.43
C HIS A 44 -3.83 -7.44 -11.60
N HIS A 45 -4.36 -8.51 -11.00
CA HIS A 45 -5.55 -8.40 -10.15
C HIS A 45 -5.24 -7.56 -8.91
N PHE A 46 -4.08 -7.78 -8.29
CA PHE A 46 -3.68 -7.01 -7.12
C PHE A 46 -3.48 -5.52 -7.46
N VAL A 47 -2.84 -5.19 -8.59
CA VAL A 47 -2.71 -3.81 -9.07
C VAL A 47 -4.07 -3.15 -9.28
N ASN A 48 -5.02 -3.85 -9.89
CA ASN A 48 -6.37 -3.32 -10.12
C ASN A 48 -7.11 -3.07 -8.79
N ASP A 49 -7.04 -4.00 -7.85
CA ASP A 49 -7.65 -3.87 -6.53
C ASP A 49 -7.00 -2.75 -5.72
N LEU A 50 -5.68 -2.61 -5.81
CA LEU A 50 -4.91 -1.53 -5.18
C LEU A 50 -5.29 -0.16 -5.77
N GLN A 51 -5.43 -0.07 -7.09
CA GLN A 51 -5.89 1.14 -7.78
C GLN A 51 -7.32 1.51 -7.36
N ALA A 52 -8.21 0.53 -7.24
CA ALA A 52 -9.59 0.75 -6.79
C ALA A 52 -9.64 1.26 -5.35
N ALA A 53 -8.87 0.65 -4.44
CA ALA A 53 -8.76 1.10 -3.05
C ALA A 53 -8.22 2.54 -2.94
N LEU A 54 -7.16 2.87 -3.69
CA LEU A 54 -6.60 4.22 -3.72
C LEU A 54 -7.58 5.24 -4.31
N LYS A 55 -8.36 4.85 -5.32
CA LYS A 55 -9.43 5.70 -5.87
C LYS A 55 -10.51 5.99 -4.82
N LEU A 56 -10.99 4.97 -4.10
CA LEU A 56 -11.94 5.14 -3.02
C LEU A 56 -11.40 6.07 -1.92
N ALA A 57 -10.12 5.91 -1.54
CA ALA A 57 -9.46 6.80 -0.60
C ALA A 57 -9.37 8.25 -1.12
N ALA A 58 -9.11 8.44 -2.41
CA ALA A 58 -9.07 9.77 -3.04
C ALA A 58 -10.45 10.44 -3.06
N ASP A 59 -11.50 9.68 -3.38
CA ASP A 59 -12.88 10.18 -3.38
C ASP A 59 -13.32 10.61 -1.96
N LYS A 60 -12.76 9.97 -0.93
CA LYS A 60 -12.94 10.33 0.48
C LYS A 60 -11.95 11.39 1.00
N LYS A 61 -11.10 11.94 0.13
CA LYS A 61 -10.07 12.95 0.45
C LYS A 61 -9.01 12.48 1.46
N ILE A 62 -8.83 11.16 1.61
CA ILE A 62 -7.78 10.53 2.42
C ILE A 62 -6.45 10.50 1.65
N TYR A 63 -6.54 10.25 0.33
CA TYR A 63 -5.38 10.07 -0.54
C TYR A 63 -5.34 11.15 -1.63
N THR A 64 -4.18 11.75 -1.86
CA THR A 64 -3.93 12.64 -3.00
C THR A 64 -3.02 11.94 -4.02
N PRO A 65 -3.53 11.55 -5.19
CA PRO A 65 -2.71 10.89 -6.21
C PRO A 65 -1.72 11.85 -6.87
N PRO A 66 -0.64 11.32 -7.49
CA PRO A 66 0.22 12.09 -8.39
C PRO A 66 -0.56 12.74 -9.53
N ARG A 67 -0.22 13.99 -9.83
CA ARG A 67 -0.85 14.77 -10.91
C ARG A 67 0.20 15.18 -11.94
N LYS A 68 -0.22 15.35 -13.20
CA LYS A 68 0.67 15.81 -14.27
C LYS A 68 1.30 17.19 -13.99
N LEU A 69 0.53 18.11 -13.42
CA LEU A 69 0.94 19.51 -13.24
C LEU A 69 1.78 19.75 -11.98
N THR A 70 1.36 19.17 -10.84
CA THR A 70 2.03 19.34 -9.54
C THR A 70 2.99 18.19 -9.22
N GLY A 71 3.12 17.23 -10.13
CA GLY A 71 3.97 16.06 -9.99
C GLY A 71 3.68 15.25 -8.74
N ARG A 72 4.76 14.75 -8.13
CA ARG A 72 4.79 13.96 -6.88
C ARG A 72 4.85 14.83 -5.62
N LEU A 73 4.95 16.17 -5.76
CA LEU A 73 5.26 17.08 -4.64
C LEU A 73 4.13 17.14 -3.60
N LEU A 74 2.88 17.12 -4.07
CA LEU A 74 1.67 17.20 -3.25
C LEU A 74 0.96 15.85 -3.10
N SER A 75 1.58 14.78 -3.58
CA SER A 75 0.99 13.45 -3.48
C SER A 75 1.19 12.90 -2.08
N THR A 76 0.17 12.24 -1.58
CA THR A 76 0.22 11.51 -0.33
C THR A 76 1.14 10.29 -0.53
N PRO A 77 2.23 10.15 0.23
CA PRO A 77 3.05 8.95 0.17
C PRO A 77 2.27 7.75 0.70
N VAL A 78 2.56 6.57 0.16
CA VAL A 78 1.90 5.32 0.52
C VAL A 78 2.90 4.30 1.03
N CYS A 79 2.43 3.48 1.95
CA CYS A 79 3.11 2.32 2.52
C CYS A 79 2.14 1.12 2.45
N ILE A 80 2.63 -0.08 2.19
CA ILE A 80 1.83 -1.31 2.27
C ILE A 80 2.19 -2.03 3.57
N ASP A 81 1.20 -2.44 4.35
CA ASP A 81 1.37 -3.28 5.54
C ASP A 81 0.62 -4.58 5.37
N VAL A 82 1.34 -5.69 5.24
CA VAL A 82 0.74 -7.03 5.19
C VAL A 82 0.39 -7.45 6.62
N ARG A 83 -0.92 -7.46 6.92
CA ARG A 83 -1.48 -7.73 8.25
C ARG A 83 -2.02 -9.14 8.43
N GLU A 84 -2.04 -9.92 7.37
CA GLU A 84 -2.30 -11.36 7.45
C GLU A 84 -1.08 -12.07 8.05
N GLU A 85 -1.32 -13.09 8.88
CA GLU A 85 -0.26 -14.00 9.32
C GLU A 85 0.05 -15.00 8.20
N LEU A 86 1.27 -14.95 7.69
CA LEU A 86 1.76 -15.85 6.65
C LEU A 86 2.61 -16.94 7.29
N ALA A 87 2.44 -18.19 6.86
CA ALA A 87 3.08 -19.37 7.47
C ALA A 87 4.62 -19.25 7.58
N ASP A 88 5.26 -18.62 6.58
CA ASP A 88 6.72 -18.40 6.54
C ASP A 88 7.09 -16.91 6.68
N GLY A 89 6.15 -16.07 7.13
CA GLY A 89 6.26 -14.62 7.03
C GLY A 89 6.18 -14.11 5.59
N LEU A 90 6.41 -12.81 5.41
CA LEU A 90 6.48 -12.18 4.09
C LEU A 90 7.84 -12.47 3.45
N THR A 91 7.86 -13.04 2.24
CA THR A 91 9.13 -13.35 1.54
C THR A 91 9.68 -12.17 0.75
N GLN A 92 10.96 -12.21 0.38
CA GLN A 92 11.58 -11.18 -0.46
C GLN A 92 10.92 -11.02 -1.83
N VAL A 93 10.48 -12.13 -2.44
CA VAL A 93 9.81 -12.09 -3.75
C VAL A 93 8.46 -11.40 -3.62
N GLU A 94 7.70 -11.71 -2.57
CA GLU A 94 6.40 -11.08 -2.32
C GLU A 94 6.54 -9.59 -1.99
N ALA A 95 7.50 -9.23 -1.11
CA ALA A 95 7.78 -7.84 -0.79
C ALA A 95 8.19 -7.03 -2.03
N LYS A 96 9.05 -7.60 -2.89
CA LYS A 96 9.41 -6.98 -4.17
C LYS A 96 8.17 -6.81 -5.07
N CYS A 97 7.32 -7.82 -5.16
CA CYS A 97 6.14 -7.77 -6.00
C CYS A 97 5.15 -6.68 -5.53
N LEU A 98 4.95 -6.52 -4.22
CA LEU A 98 4.17 -5.42 -3.64
C LEU A 98 4.75 -4.06 -4.02
N TYR A 99 6.08 -3.92 -3.90
CA TYR A 99 6.77 -2.69 -4.27
C TYR A 99 6.63 -2.39 -5.77
N ASP A 100 6.76 -3.40 -6.63
CA ASP A 100 6.57 -3.26 -8.08
C ASP A 100 5.14 -2.83 -8.42
N CYS A 101 4.12 -3.25 -7.65
CA CYS A 101 2.75 -2.77 -7.82
C CYS A 101 2.62 -1.26 -7.55
N LEU A 102 3.30 -0.76 -6.50
CA LEU A 102 3.33 0.67 -6.20
C LEU A 102 4.04 1.47 -7.29
N LEU A 103 5.13 0.92 -7.84
CA LEU A 103 5.83 1.52 -8.99
C LEU A 103 4.94 1.55 -10.24
N HIS A 104 4.22 0.45 -10.52
CA HIS A 104 3.30 0.37 -11.66
C HIS A 104 2.20 1.43 -11.58
N LEU A 105 1.68 1.69 -10.38
CA LEU A 105 0.69 2.75 -10.14
C LEU A 105 1.28 4.16 -10.09
N ASN A 106 2.59 4.31 -10.30
CA ASN A 106 3.34 5.56 -10.15
C ASN A 106 3.13 6.20 -8.76
N ALA A 107 2.86 5.40 -7.74
CA ALA A 107 2.59 5.89 -6.39
C ALA A 107 3.82 6.59 -5.81
N VAL A 108 3.62 7.60 -4.97
CA VAL A 108 4.69 8.13 -4.14
C VAL A 108 4.83 7.20 -2.95
N THR A 109 5.99 6.59 -2.76
CA THR A 109 6.24 5.68 -1.63
C THR A 109 7.02 6.41 -0.55
N VAL A 110 6.96 5.89 0.68
CA VAL A 110 7.93 6.26 1.73
C VAL A 110 9.34 5.88 1.24
N LYS A 111 10.35 6.68 1.57
CA LYS A 111 11.75 6.33 1.28
C LYS A 111 12.13 5.05 2.06
N ASP A 112 12.98 4.22 1.43
CA ASP A 112 13.67 3.09 2.04
C ASP A 112 12.79 1.88 2.46
N GLN A 113 13.35 1.06 3.34
CA GLN A 113 12.84 -0.22 3.87
C GLN A 113 11.48 -0.16 4.58
N ASN A 114 10.91 1.05 4.73
CA ASN A 114 9.63 1.30 5.39
C ASN A 114 8.44 1.38 4.40
N CYS A 115 8.68 1.16 3.10
CA CYS A 115 7.60 1.15 2.11
C CYS A 115 6.73 -0.11 2.16
N ILE A 116 7.31 -1.23 2.61
CA ILE A 116 6.63 -2.52 2.83
C ILE A 116 6.82 -2.92 4.29
N LEU A 117 5.71 -3.12 4.99
CA LEU A 117 5.65 -3.61 6.36
C LEU A 117 5.02 -5.01 6.38
N TYR A 118 5.38 -5.77 7.40
CA TYR A 118 4.70 -6.98 7.79
C TYR A 118 4.32 -6.86 9.26
N GLN A 119 3.02 -7.00 9.56
CA GLN A 119 2.48 -6.84 10.91
C GLN A 119 2.85 -5.50 11.56
N GLY A 120 2.95 -4.44 10.76
CA GLY A 120 3.32 -3.09 11.20
C GLY A 120 4.81 -2.88 11.46
N GLN A 121 5.66 -3.88 11.20
CA GLN A 121 7.12 -3.75 11.28
C GLN A 121 7.73 -3.62 9.88
N PRO A 122 8.77 -2.79 9.68
CA PRO A 122 9.49 -2.74 8.41
C PRO A 122 9.95 -4.12 7.99
N TRP A 123 9.58 -4.55 6.79
CA TRP A 123 9.85 -5.91 6.33
C TRP A 123 11.36 -6.20 6.27
N ALA A 124 12.19 -5.19 5.95
CA ALA A 124 13.65 -5.36 5.94
C ALA A 124 14.29 -5.52 7.33
N ASN A 125 13.51 -5.37 8.41
CA ASN A 125 13.94 -5.58 9.79
C ASN A 125 13.46 -6.92 10.38
N ILE A 126 12.89 -7.81 9.56
CA ILE A 126 12.54 -9.16 10.00
C ILE A 126 13.72 -10.08 9.64
N ASP A 127 14.74 -10.06 10.50
CA ASP A 127 15.77 -11.08 10.79
C ASP A 127 16.16 -12.01 9.61
N LYS A 128 17.34 -11.89 8.97
CA LYS A 128 18.66 -12.35 9.49
C LYS A 128 18.62 -13.45 10.55
#